data_AF-A0A957EEV0-F1
#
_entry.id   AF-A0A957EEV0-F1
#
_cell.length_a   1.000
_cell.length_b   1.000
_cell.length_c   1.000
_cell.angle_alpha   90.00
_cell.angle_beta   90.00
_cell.angle_gamma   90.00
#
_symmetry.space_group_name_H-M   'P 1'
#
loop_
_entity.id
_entity.type
_entity.pdbx_description
1 polymer ?
#
loop_
_entity_poly.entity_id
_entity_poly.type
_entity_poly.pdbx_seq_one_letter_code
_entity_poly.pdbx_strand_id
1 'polypeptide(L)'
;MSAFATHFLFEFKTGIRNKTLLLMNYLFPLGFYIMMGAIMPGINPLFRDTMIPAMITFAVLAATFLGLPDPLVNARESGILRSYNINGVPASSILLIPGLTTGLHLAIVLLLITLSAPFVFDAAVPTNGLNFVLVALAL
;
A
#
# COMPACT_ATOMS: atom_id res chain seq x y z
N MET A 1 -12.48 -22.42 -6.13
CA MET A 1 -12.12 -21.03 -6.48
C MET A 1 -12.99 -19.99 -5.76
N SER A 2 -14.26 -20.26 -5.44
CA SER A 2 -15.11 -19.32 -4.71
C SER A 2 -14.57 -18.95 -3.32
N ALA A 3 -14.06 -19.90 -2.53
CA ALA A 3 -13.55 -19.63 -1.18
C ALA A 3 -12.38 -18.63 -1.14
N PHE A 4 -11.43 -18.74 -2.07
CA PHE A 4 -10.32 -17.79 -2.18
C PHE A 4 -10.82 -16.39 -2.51
N ALA A 5 -11.68 -16.26 -3.52
CA ALA A 5 -12.24 -14.98 -3.93
C ALA A 5 -13.07 -14.32 -2.80
N THR A 6 -13.83 -15.12 -2.04
CA THR A 6 -14.60 -14.63 -0.89
C THR A 6 -13.68 -14.14 0.22
N HIS A 7 -12.65 -14.90 0.59
CA HIS A 7 -11.69 -14.51 1.61
C HIS A 7 -10.92 -13.25 1.18
N PHE A 8 -10.50 -13.20 -0.09
CA PHE A 8 -9.85 -12.03 -0.67
C PHE A 8 -10.72 -10.77 -0.61
N LEU A 9 -11.99 -10.87 -1.02
CA LEU A 9 -12.91 -9.73 -1.00
C LEU A 9 -13.22 -9.27 0.44
N PHE A 10 -13.31 -10.21 1.38
CA PHE A 10 -13.46 -9.89 2.79
C PHE A 10 -12.24 -9.11 3.29
N GLU A 11 -11.03 -9.62 3.04
CA GLU A 11 -9.78 -9.01 3.49
C GLU A 11 -9.58 -7.62 2.87
N PHE A 12 -9.89 -7.44 1.58
CA PHE A 12 -9.85 -6.13 0.92
C PHE A 12 -10.80 -5.11 1.56
N LYS A 13 -12.01 -5.54 1.96
CA LYS A 13 -12.95 -4.65 2.68
C LYS A 13 -12.43 -4.33 4.08
N THR A 14 -11.79 -5.29 4.74
CA THR A 14 -11.17 -5.09 6.06
C THR A 14 -10.09 -4.03 6.01
N GLY A 15 -9.29 -3.95 4.94
CA GLY A 15 -8.26 -2.93 4.77
C GLY A 15 -8.77 -1.47 4.85
N ILE A 16 -10.04 -1.24 4.49
CA ILE A 16 -10.69 0.09 4.58
C ILE A 16 -11.50 0.24 5.88
N ARG A 17 -12.05 -0.85 6.41
CA ARG A 17 -12.93 -0.83 7.60
C ARG A 17 -12.16 -0.86 8.92
N ASN A 18 -11.00 -1.50 8.95
CA ASN A 18 -10.11 -1.50 10.09
C ASN A 18 -9.38 -0.15 10.14
N LYS A 19 -9.53 0.59 11.25
CA LYS A 19 -8.95 1.93 11.41
C LYS A 19 -7.43 1.94 11.34
N THR A 20 -6.77 0.91 11.88
CA THR A 20 -5.31 0.77 11.85
C THR A 20 -4.84 0.56 10.42
N LEU A 21 -5.46 -0.36 9.68
CA LEU A 21 -5.13 -0.61 8.27
C LEU A 21 -5.44 0.60 7.38
N LEU A 22 -6.58 1.25 7.58
CA LEU A 22 -6.93 2.47 6.85
C LEU A 22 -5.89 3.57 7.10
N LEU A 23 -5.45 3.72 8.35
CA LEU A 23 -4.40 4.68 8.69
C LEU A 23 -3.08 4.33 7.99
N MET A 24 -2.59 3.10 8.15
CA MET A 24 -1.27 2.71 7.65
C MET A 24 -1.20 2.60 6.13
N ASN A 25 -2.27 2.12 5.48
CA ASN A 25 -2.28 1.95 4.04
C ASN A 25 -2.65 3.24 3.30
N TYR A 26 -3.45 4.15 3.88
CA TYR A 26 -3.94 5.33 3.17
C TYR A 26 -3.57 6.65 3.83
N LEU A 27 -4.09 6.93 5.03
CA LEU A 27 -4.01 8.27 5.60
C LEU A 27 -2.56 8.67 5.90
N PHE A 28 -1.76 7.74 6.40
CA PHE A 28 -0.38 8.02 6.77
C PHE A 28 0.50 8.27 5.53
N PRO A 29 0.55 7.39 4.51
CA PRO A 29 1.28 7.67 3.28
C PRO A 29 0.81 8.93 2.55
N LEU A 30 -0.51 9.14 2.42
CA LEU A 30 -1.04 10.30 1.72
C LEU A 30 -0.86 11.60 2.50
N GLY A 31 -1.01 11.55 3.83
CA GLY A 31 -0.74 12.69 4.70
C GLY A 31 0.73 13.10 4.65
N PHE A 32 1.64 12.12 4.69
CA PHE A 32 3.07 12.37 4.54
C PHE A 32 3.40 12.94 3.17
N TYR A 33 2.79 12.40 2.10
CA TYR A 33 2.91 12.93 0.75
C TYR A 33 2.50 14.41 0.65
N ILE A 34 1.34 14.78 1.20
CA ILE A 34 0.86 16.18 1.18
C ILE A 34 1.83 17.09 1.95
N MET A 35 2.24 16.66 3.14
CA MET A 35 3.17 17.40 3.99
C MET A 35 4.52 17.62 3.28
N MET A 36 5.11 16.56 2.73
CA MET A 36 6.40 16.64 2.04
C MET A 36 6.30 17.40 0.73
N GLY A 37 5.23 17.21 -0.03
CA GLY A 37 4.97 17.94 -1.27
C GLY A 37 4.84 19.45 -1.05
N ALA A 38 4.25 19.87 0.07
CA ALA A 38 4.12 21.28 0.40
C ALA A 38 5.42 21.93 0.92
N ILE A 39 6.22 21.19 1.69
CA ILE A 39 7.38 21.74 2.40
C ILE A 39 8.67 21.60 1.60
N MET A 40 8.94 20.41 1.04
CA MET A 40 10.25 20.08 0.48
C MET A 40 10.63 20.89 -0.75
N PRO A 41 9.74 21.26 -1.69
CA PRO A 41 10.13 22.11 -2.82
C PRO A 41 10.67 23.48 -2.41
N GLY A 42 10.22 24.01 -1.26
CA GLY A 42 10.75 25.27 -0.70
C GLY A 42 12.14 25.12 -0.08
N ILE A 43 12.47 23.92 0.42
CA ILE A 43 13.78 23.61 1.02
C ILE A 43 14.78 23.17 -0.04
N ASN A 44 14.34 22.31 -0.96
CA ASN A 44 15.11 21.75 -2.05
C ASN A 44 14.28 21.79 -3.35
N PRO A 45 14.52 22.77 -4.24
CA PRO A 45 13.79 22.89 -5.50
C PRO A 45 13.91 21.64 -6.40
N LEU A 46 15.02 20.90 -6.34
CA LEU A 46 15.23 19.65 -7.09
C LEU A 46 14.35 18.49 -6.59
N PHE A 47 13.67 18.67 -5.46
CA PHE A 47 12.75 17.65 -4.95
C PHE A 47 11.57 17.43 -5.90
N ARG A 48 11.15 18.43 -6.68
CA ARG A 48 10.06 18.28 -7.66
C ARG A 48 10.33 17.17 -8.68
N ASP A 49 11.60 16.97 -9.04
CA ASP A 49 12.02 15.95 -10.01
C ASP A 49 11.99 14.53 -9.42
N THR A 50 12.08 14.43 -8.09
CA THR A 50 12.20 13.14 -7.37
C THR A 50 11.02 12.87 -6.45
N MET A 51 10.03 13.75 -6.40
CA MET A 51 8.89 13.68 -5.48
C MET A 51 8.10 12.39 -5.66
N ILE A 52 7.67 12.08 -6.89
CA ILE A 52 6.87 10.88 -7.18
C ILE A 52 7.61 9.60 -6.74
N PRO A 53 8.85 9.32 -7.21
CA PRO A 53 9.54 8.10 -6.80
C PRO A 53 9.84 8.05 -5.30
N ALA A 54 10.17 9.19 -4.66
CA ALA A 54 10.39 9.24 -3.22
C ALA A 54 9.13 8.89 -2.41
N MET A 55 7.98 9.46 -2.80
CA MET A 55 6.71 9.25 -2.11
C MET A 55 6.13 7.86 -2.37
N ILE A 56 6.35 7.30 -3.56
CA ILE A 56 6.06 5.89 -3.85
C ILE A 56 6.86 4.99 -2.93
N THR A 57 8.18 5.17 -2.88
CA THR A 57 9.06 4.34 -2.03
C THR A 57 8.62 4.42 -0.57
N PHE A 58 8.31 5.62 -0.09
CA PHE A 58 7.78 5.80 1.25
C PHE A 58 6.46 5.05 1.48
N ALA A 59 5.51 5.16 0.55
CA ALA A 59 4.22 4.49 0.65
C ALA A 59 4.37 2.95 0.67
N VAL A 60 5.27 2.39 -0.15
CA VAL A 60 5.58 0.96 -0.14
C VAL A 60 6.12 0.55 1.23
N LEU A 61 7.11 1.27 1.76
CA LEU A 61 7.70 0.96 3.07
C LEU A 61 6.67 1.06 4.19
N ALA A 62 5.85 2.10 4.20
CA ALA A 62 4.80 2.27 5.20
C ALA A 62 3.78 1.11 5.15
N ALA A 63 3.27 0.76 3.98
CA ALA A 63 2.28 -0.32 3.83
C ALA A 63 2.87 -1.70 4.18
N THR A 64 4.09 -1.98 3.76
CA THR A 64 4.73 -3.30 3.93
C THR A 64 5.29 -3.52 5.33
N PHE A 65 5.95 -2.51 5.93
CA PHE A 65 6.57 -2.66 7.25
C PHE A 65 5.63 -2.32 8.40
N LEU A 66 4.68 -1.40 8.21
CA LEU A 66 3.78 -0.96 9.28
C LEU A 66 2.36 -1.50 9.11
N GLY A 67 1.87 -1.66 7.88
CA GLY A 67 0.51 -2.13 7.58
C GLY A 67 0.36 -3.65 7.58
N LEU A 68 1.12 -4.35 6.75
CA LEU A 68 0.99 -5.79 6.49
C LEU A 68 1.15 -6.70 7.73
N PRO A 69 1.99 -6.38 8.74
CA PRO A 69 2.11 -7.23 9.92
C PRO A 69 0.83 -7.33 10.75
N ASP A 70 0.01 -6.27 10.82
CA ASP A 70 -1.21 -6.20 11.64
C ASP A 70 -2.20 -7.35 11.37
N PRO A 71 -2.67 -7.60 10.12
CA PRO A 71 -3.62 -8.69 9.85
C PRO A 71 -3.02 -10.07 10.14
N LEU A 72 -1.71 -10.25 9.92
CA LEU A 72 -1.03 -11.53 10.17
C LEU A 72 -0.88 -11.82 11.67
N VAL A 73 -0.49 -10.82 12.46
CA VAL A 73 -0.34 -10.95 13.92
C VAL A 73 -1.71 -11.11 14.57
N ASN A 74 -2.67 -10.25 14.24
CA ASN A 74 -4.03 -10.33 14.79
C ASN A 74 -4.71 -11.66 14.45
N ALA A 75 -4.57 -12.16 13.21
CA ALA A 75 -5.11 -13.47 12.84
C ALA A 75 -4.44 -14.63 13.58
N ARG A 76 -3.14 -14.49 13.92
CA ARG A 76 -2.43 -15.48 14.74
C ARG A 76 -2.94 -15.47 16.18
N GLU A 77 -3.00 -14.30 16.82
CA GLU A 77 -3.37 -14.16 18.23
C GLU A 77 -4.83 -14.54 18.50
N SER A 78 -5.74 -14.20 17.58
CA SER A 78 -7.15 -14.58 17.65
C SER A 78 -7.41 -16.06 17.28
N GLY A 79 -6.38 -16.82 16.92
CA GLY A 79 -6.51 -18.23 16.55
C GLY A 79 -7.13 -18.48 15.17
N ILE A 80 -7.37 -17.45 14.36
CA ILE A 80 -7.90 -17.57 12.98
C ILE A 80 -6.98 -18.44 12.14
N LEU A 81 -5.65 -18.22 12.20
CA LEU A 81 -4.69 -19.03 11.44
C LEU A 81 -4.74 -20.51 11.82
N ARG A 82 -4.96 -20.81 13.11
CA ARG A 82 -5.10 -22.17 13.61
C ARG A 82 -6.41 -22.80 13.12
N SER A 83 -7.51 -22.05 13.15
CA SER A 83 -8.81 -22.48 12.64
C SER A 83 -8.75 -22.80 11.14
N TYR A 84 -8.10 -21.94 10.34
CA TYR A 84 -7.90 -22.17 8.91
C TYR A 84 -7.10 -23.44 8.63
N ASN A 85 -6.03 -23.69 9.39
CA ASN A 85 -5.23 -24.90 9.23
C ASN A 85 -6.03 -26.17 9.57
N ILE A 86 -6.82 -26.16 10.64
CA ILE A 86 -7.68 -27.30 11.05
C ILE A 86 -8.75 -27.59 9.98
N ASN A 87 -9.32 -26.54 9.39
CA ASN A 87 -10.37 -26.65 8.37
C ASN A 87 -9.83 -26.86 6.94
N GLY A 88 -8.53 -27.13 6.77
CA GLY A 88 -7.94 -27.48 5.47
C GLY A 88 -7.77 -26.31 4.49
N VAL A 89 -7.76 -25.05 4.98
CA VAL A 89 -7.45 -23.89 4.13
C VAL A 89 -5.96 -23.94 3.76
N PRO A 90 -5.61 -23.86 2.46
CA PRO A 90 -4.21 -23.90 2.04
C PRO A 90 -3.38 -22.78 2.68
N ALA A 91 -2.21 -23.12 3.25
CA ALA A 91 -1.30 -22.16 3.85
C ALA A 91 -0.87 -21.04 2.90
N SER A 92 -0.78 -21.34 1.59
CA SER A 92 -0.53 -20.34 0.55
C SER A 92 -1.62 -19.27 0.51
N SER A 93 -2.89 -19.62 0.67
CA SER A 93 -4.00 -18.65 0.68
C SER A 93 -3.93 -17.72 1.88
N ILE A 94 -3.53 -18.27 3.04
CA ILE A 94 -3.41 -17.53 4.30
C ILE A 94 -2.35 -16.42 4.20
N LEU A 95 -1.25 -16.68 3.49
CA LEU A 95 -0.14 -15.73 3.34
C LEU A 95 -0.34 -14.79 2.13
N LEU A 96 -0.82 -15.33 1.00
CA LEU A 96 -0.96 -14.55 -0.23
C LEU A 96 -2.08 -13.52 -0.15
N ILE A 97 -3.20 -13.83 0.51
CA ILE A 97 -4.36 -12.94 0.52
C ILE A 97 -4.04 -11.59 1.17
N PRO A 98 -3.50 -11.51 2.40
CA PRO A 98 -3.12 -10.24 3.01
C PRO A 98 -2.08 -9.45 2.18
N GLY A 99 -1.12 -10.14 1.56
CA GLY A 99 -0.13 -9.51 0.69
C GLY A 99 -0.76 -8.90 -0.57
N LEU A 100 -1.63 -9.65 -1.25
CA LEU A 100 -2.32 -9.19 -2.46
C LEU A 100 -3.31 -8.05 -2.16
N THR A 101 -4.06 -8.11 -1.05
CA THR A 101 -4.99 -7.03 -0.69
C THR A 101 -4.23 -5.76 -0.29
N THR A 102 -3.15 -5.89 0.48
CA THR A 102 -2.26 -4.76 0.80
C THR A 102 -1.67 -4.16 -0.48
N GLY A 103 -1.21 -5.00 -1.41
CA GLY A 103 -0.73 -4.58 -2.72
C GLY A 103 -1.77 -3.80 -3.53
N LEU A 104 -3.05 -4.19 -3.48
CA LEU A 104 -4.14 -3.43 -4.12
C LEU A 104 -4.40 -2.09 -3.46
N HIS A 105 -4.41 -2.01 -2.12
CA HIS A 105 -4.55 -0.74 -1.41
C HIS A 105 -3.40 0.21 -1.73
N LEU A 106 -2.18 -0.33 -1.75
CA LEU A 106 -0.96 0.37 -2.14
C LEU A 106 -1.03 0.85 -3.60
N ALA A 107 -1.50 0.02 -4.54
CA ALA A 107 -1.70 0.41 -5.94
C ALA A 107 -2.62 1.63 -6.09
N ILE A 108 -3.67 1.72 -5.28
CA ILE A 108 -4.55 2.89 -5.25
C ILE A 108 -3.79 4.13 -4.79
N VAL A 109 -2.98 4.01 -3.72
CA VAL A 109 -2.19 5.12 -3.16
C VAL A 109 -1.11 5.59 -4.14
N LEU A 110 -0.40 4.65 -4.76
CA LEU A 110 0.60 4.91 -5.80
C LEU A 110 -0.02 5.69 -6.96
N LEU A 111 -1.22 5.28 -7.40
CA LEU A 111 -1.97 5.96 -8.46
C LEU A 111 -2.40 7.36 -8.03
N LEU A 112 -2.90 7.53 -6.81
CA LEU A 112 -3.26 8.84 -6.27
C LEU A 112 -2.06 9.80 -6.22
N ILE A 113 -0.91 9.33 -5.73
CA ILE A 113 0.33 10.13 -5.69
C ILE A 113 0.76 10.51 -7.12
N THR A 114 0.87 9.53 -8.01
CA THR A 114 1.38 9.74 -9.38
C THR A 114 0.49 10.68 -10.17
N LEU A 115 -0.84 10.55 -10.05
CA LEU A 115 -1.77 11.40 -10.78
C LEU A 115 -1.89 12.80 -10.16
N SER A 116 -1.83 12.95 -8.84
CA SER A 116 -2.04 14.26 -8.20
C SER A 116 -0.78 15.12 -8.14
N ALA A 117 0.41 14.54 -8.06
CA ALA A 117 1.65 15.29 -7.81
C ALA A 117 1.97 16.36 -8.85
N PRO A 118 1.80 16.13 -10.17
CA PRO A 118 2.04 17.16 -11.18
C PRO A 118 1.09 18.35 -11.04
N PHE A 119 -0.18 18.12 -10.69
CA PHE A 119 -1.18 19.18 -10.60
C PHE A 119 -1.12 19.96 -9.29
N VAL A 120 -0.81 19.29 -8.18
CA VAL A 120 -0.84 19.89 -6.84
C VAL A 120 0.50 20.54 -6.49
N PHE A 121 1.61 19.95 -6.93
CA PHE A 121 2.96 20.32 -6.49
C PHE A 121 3.94 20.66 -7.61
N ASP A 122 3.48 20.69 -8.87
CA ASP A 122 4.32 20.92 -10.05
C ASP A 122 5.46 19.89 -10.16
N ALA A 123 5.17 18.65 -9.77
CA ALA A 123 6.15 17.55 -9.80
C ALA A 123 6.40 17.05 -11.23
N ALA A 124 7.64 16.63 -11.51
CA ALA A 124 7.99 16.08 -12.81
C ALA A 124 7.29 14.73 -13.05
N VAL A 125 6.76 14.54 -14.26
CA VAL A 125 6.12 13.28 -14.67
C VAL A 125 7.18 12.26 -15.11
N PRO A 126 7.02 10.95 -14.82
CA PRO A 126 7.95 9.94 -15.30
C PRO A 126 8.08 9.95 -16.83
N THR A 127 9.32 10.05 -17.33
CA THR A 127 9.61 10.08 -18.77
C THR A 127 9.33 8.75 -19.46
N ASN A 128 9.52 7.63 -18.74
CA ASN A 128 9.20 6.28 -19.22
C ASN A 128 8.21 5.62 -18.26
N GLY A 129 6.93 5.64 -18.62
CA GLY A 129 5.85 5.08 -17.80
C GLY A 129 5.97 3.57 -17.59
N LEU A 130 6.47 2.81 -18.58
CA LEU A 130 6.62 1.36 -18.45
C LEU A 130 7.71 1.00 -17.43
N ASN A 131 8.89 1.63 -17.54
CA ASN A 131 9.96 1.41 -16.57
C ASN A 131 9.55 1.82 -15.16
N PHE A 132 8.81 2.94 -15.06
CA PHE A 132 8.27 3.41 -13.79
C PHE A 132 7.34 2.39 -13.14
N VAL A 133 6.38 1.83 -13.89
CA VAL A 133 5.47 0.80 -13.38
C VAL A 133 6.23 -0.47 -12.99
N LEU A 134 7.21 -0.90 -13.78
CA LEU A 134 8.02 -2.07 -13.46
C LEU A 134 8.81 -1.90 -12.16
N VAL A 135 9.44 -0.73 -11.97
CA VAL A 135 10.16 -0.43 -10.73
C VAL A 135 9.20 -0.36 -9.54
N ALA A 136 8.04 0.29 -9.71
CA ALA A 136 7.03 0.37 -8.65
C ALA A 136 6.47 -1.00 -8.24
N LEU A 137 6.38 -1.96 -9.16
CA LEU A 137 5.97 -3.34 -8.86
C LEU A 137 7.09 -4.20 -8.26
N ALA A 138 8.35 -3.82 -8.47
CA ALA A 138 9.50 -4.55 -7.96
C ALA A 138 9.90 -4.12 -6.53
N LEU A 139 9.38 -2.99 -6.05
CA LEU A 139 9.50 -2.50 -4.67
C LEU A 139 8.54 -3.25 -3.74
#